data_AF-A0A368F253-F1
#
_entry.id   AF-A0A368F253-F1
#
_cell.length_a   1.000
_cell.length_b   1.000
_cell.length_c   1.000
_cell.angle_alpha   90.00
_cell.angle_beta   90.00
_cell.angle_gamma   90.00
#
_symmetry.space_group_name_H-M   'P 1'
#
loop_
_entity.id
_entity.type
_entity.pdbx_description
1 polymer ?
#
loop_
_entity_poly.entity_id
_entity_poly.type
_entity_poly.pdbx_seq_one_letter_code
_entity_poly.pdbx_strand_id
1 'polypeptide(L)'
;MIMENMDDRECLQKLLNEIGAHHFFYDACEPHLDIFIDSMITTMRKQLVGANKMDAGSEQSWRLLLNDVKTFMSEGIAIQRNVYLRQCMTSSEMEDIRCVYCQCIF
;
A
#
# COMPACT_ATOMS: atom_id res chain seq x y z
N MET A 1 -2.45 10.46 -13.36
CA MET A 1 -3.37 9.93 -12.32
C MET A 1 -2.85 10.10 -10.88
N ILE A 2 -1.71 9.55 -10.43
CA ILE A 2 -1.21 9.84 -9.06
C ILE A 2 -0.64 11.27 -8.97
N MET A 3 0.29 11.61 -9.87
CA MET A 3 0.92 12.93 -9.92
C MET A 3 -0.07 14.08 -10.20
N GLU A 4 -1.19 13.77 -10.87
CA GLU A 4 -2.26 14.73 -11.18
C GLU A 4 -3.18 15.01 -9.99
N ASN A 5 -3.22 14.12 -9.00
CA ASN A 5 -4.08 14.25 -7.82
C ASN A 5 -3.27 14.47 -6.53
N MET A 6 -1.98 14.83 -6.63
CA MET A 6 -1.14 15.05 -5.45
C MET A 6 -1.66 16.14 -4.51
N ASP A 7 -2.33 17.14 -5.07
CA ASP A 7 -2.91 18.25 -4.30
C ASP A 7 -4.30 17.90 -3.72
N ASP A 8 -4.92 16.81 -4.18
CA ASP A 8 -6.20 16.30 -3.67
C ASP A 8 -5.99 14.97 -2.95
N ARG A 9 -5.66 15.07 -1.65
CA ARG A 9 -5.39 13.92 -0.79
C ARG A 9 -6.57 12.94 -0.74
N GLU A 10 -7.81 13.42 -0.76
CA GLU A 10 -8.99 12.55 -0.72
C GLU A 10 -9.17 11.76 -2.01
N CYS A 11 -9.00 12.42 -3.17
CA CYS A 11 -9.04 11.75 -4.47
C CYS A 11 -7.90 10.73 -4.59
N LEU A 12 -6.70 11.12 -4.18
CA LEU A 12 -5.53 10.24 -4.18
C LEU A 12 -5.74 9.01 -3.29
N GLN A 13 -6.28 9.17 -2.09
CA GLN A 13 -6.61 8.05 -1.20
C GLN A 13 -7.64 7.12 -1.83
N LYS A 14 -8.74 7.65 -2.39
CA LYS A 14 -9.77 6.81 -3.06
C LYS A 14 -9.17 6.00 -4.20
N LEU A 15 -8.38 6.63 -5.06
CA LEU A 15 -7.70 5.98 -6.17
C LEU A 15 -6.77 4.86 -5.69
N LEU A 16 -5.92 5.15 -4.70
CA LEU A 16 -4.95 4.18 -4.20
C LEU A 16 -5.58 3.06 -3.40
N ASN A 17 -6.68 3.32 -2.67
CA ASN A 17 -7.48 2.28 -2.02
C ASN A 17 -8.08 1.33 -3.07
N GLU A 18 -8.60 1.86 -4.18
CA GLU A 18 -9.11 1.04 -5.29
C GLU A 18 -8.02 0.16 -5.92
N ILE A 19 -6.85 0.75 -6.18
CA ILE A 19 -5.69 -0.01 -6.68
C ILE A 19 -5.28 -1.09 -5.67
N GLY A 20 -5.19 -0.75 -4.38
CA GLY A 20 -4.89 -1.69 -3.30
C GLY A 20 -5.89 -2.84 -3.23
N ALA A 21 -7.19 -2.55 -3.33
CA ALA A 21 -8.24 -3.56 -3.34
C ALA A 21 -8.09 -4.55 -4.51
N HIS A 22 -7.69 -4.08 -5.70
CA HIS A 22 -7.38 -4.98 -6.81
C HIS A 22 -6.12 -5.84 -6.54
N HIS A 23 -5.11 -5.27 -5.88
CA HIS A 23 -3.86 -5.97 -5.59
C HIS A 23 -4.01 -7.07 -4.53
N PHE A 24 -5.07 -7.03 -3.71
CA PHE A 24 -5.44 -8.14 -2.84
C PHE A 24 -5.58 -9.47 -3.61
N PHE A 25 -6.12 -9.45 -4.83
CA PHE A 25 -6.32 -10.67 -5.63
C PHE A 25 -5.04 -11.23 -6.26
N TYR A 26 -3.91 -10.52 -6.12
CA TYR A 26 -2.58 -11.00 -6.51
C TYR A 26 -1.75 -11.42 -5.29
N ASP A 27 -2.40 -11.63 -4.14
CA ASP A 27 -1.75 -11.91 -2.84
C ASP A 27 -0.73 -10.82 -2.44
N ALA A 28 -0.97 -9.58 -2.85
CA ALA A 28 -0.13 -8.46 -2.43
C ALA A 28 -0.31 -8.17 -0.93
N CYS A 29 0.77 -7.75 -0.27
CA CYS A 29 0.80 -7.42 1.14
C CYS A 29 1.81 -6.29 1.39
N GLU A 30 1.75 -5.68 2.58
CA GLU A 30 2.61 -4.55 2.96
C GLU A 30 4.11 -4.75 2.67
N PRO A 31 4.73 -5.92 2.96
CA PRO A 31 6.13 -6.18 2.61
C PRO A 31 6.45 -6.02 1.12
N HIS A 32 5.52 -6.37 0.22
CA HIS A 32 5.73 -6.17 -1.22
C HIS A 32 5.80 -4.67 -1.58
N LEU A 33 5.03 -3.84 -0.88
CA LEU A 33 5.03 -2.38 -1.07
C LEU A 33 6.33 -1.76 -0.55
N ASP A 34 6.88 -2.26 0.56
CA ASP A 34 8.20 -1.80 1.06
C ASP A 34 9.32 -2.06 0.04
N ILE A 35 9.36 -3.28 -0.52
CA ILE A 35 10.33 -3.64 -1.57
C ILE A 35 10.15 -2.75 -2.80
N PHE A 36 8.91 -2.45 -3.17
CA PHE A 36 8.62 -1.54 -4.29
C PHE A 36 9.16 -0.13 -4.04
N ILE A 37 8.94 0.44 -2.86
CA ILE A 37 9.43 1.78 -2.49
C ILE A 37 10.96 1.83 -2.58
N ASP A 38 11.64 0.86 -2.00
CA ASP A 38 13.11 0.80 -2.02
C ASP A 38 13.66 0.63 -3.44
N SER A 39 12.99 -0.19 -4.26
CA SER A 39 13.34 -0.38 -5.67
C SER A 39 13.18 0.90 -6.48
N MET A 40 12.10 1.65 -6.26
CA MET A 40 11.85 2.94 -6.90
C MET A 40 12.91 3.98 -6.53
N ILE A 41 13.17 4.17 -5.23
CA ILE A 41 14.20 5.10 -4.76
C ILE A 41 15.58 4.71 -5.30
N THR A 42 15.95 3.44 -5.21
CA THR A 42 17.23 2.93 -5.72
C THR A 42 17.38 3.19 -7.21
N THR A 43 16.31 2.98 -7.99
CA THR A 43 16.31 3.23 -9.43
C THR A 43 16.47 4.71 -9.73
N MET A 44 15.73 5.59 -9.05
CA MET A 44 15.87 7.04 -9.22
C MET A 44 17.28 7.52 -8.88
N ARG A 45 17.91 7.00 -7.82
CA ARG A 45 19.32 7.32 -7.48
C ARG A 45 20.31 6.93 -8.57
N LYS A 46 20.05 5.82 -9.28
CA LYS A 46 20.93 5.31 -10.34
C LYS A 46 20.72 6.05 -11.67
N GLN A 47 19.48 6.38 -12.00
CA GLN A 47 19.13 6.92 -13.32
C GLN A 47 19.20 8.44 -13.38
N LEU A 48 18.95 9.14 -12.27
CA LEU A 48 19.02 10.59 -12.21
C LEU A 48 20.47 11.05 -12.02
N VAL A 49 21.04 11.69 -13.04
CA VAL A 49 22.45 12.11 -13.09
C VAL A 49 22.60 13.58 -13.50
N GLY A 50 23.81 14.12 -13.34
CA GLY A 50 24.15 15.49 -13.74
C GLY A 50 23.35 16.53 -12.95
N ALA A 51 22.78 17.52 -13.64
CA ALA A 51 21.95 18.56 -13.03
C ALA A 51 20.66 18.03 -12.38
N ASN A 52 20.20 16.84 -12.78
CA ASN A 52 18.99 16.20 -12.26
C ASN A 52 19.30 15.18 -11.15
N LYS A 53 20.56 15.06 -10.72
CA LYS A 53 20.94 14.08 -9.70
C LYS A 53 20.07 14.22 -8.47
N MET A 54 19.56 13.09 -7.97
CA MET A 54 18.73 13.10 -6.78
C MET A 54 19.53 13.58 -5.57
N ASP A 55 19.13 14.73 -5.04
CA ASP A 55 19.62 15.27 -3.78
C ASP A 55 18.79 14.76 -2.59
N ALA A 56 19.22 15.10 -1.38
CA ALA A 56 18.55 14.66 -0.15
C ALA A 56 17.11 15.20 -0.03
N GLY A 57 16.86 16.42 -0.49
CA GLY A 57 15.53 17.02 -0.44
C GLY A 57 14.55 16.33 -1.38
N SER A 58 14.99 16.06 -2.61
CA SER A 58 14.24 15.34 -3.62
C SER A 58 13.98 13.89 -3.20
N GLU A 59 14.98 13.19 -2.66
CA GLU A 59 14.80 11.83 -2.13
C GLU A 59 13.74 11.82 -1.02
N GLN A 60 13.81 12.77 -0.09
CA GLN A 60 12.85 12.86 1.00
C GLN A 60 11.43 13.11 0.49
N SER A 61 11.24 14.01 -0.47
CA SER A 61 9.93 14.28 -1.08
C SER A 61 9.35 13.05 -1.78
N TRP A 62 10.18 12.30 -2.51
CA TRP A 62 9.76 11.03 -3.13
C TRP A 62 9.38 9.99 -2.08
N ARG A 63 10.14 9.88 -0.99
CA ARG A 63 9.80 8.96 0.11
C ARG A 63 8.46 9.30 0.76
N LEU A 64 8.16 10.58 0.94
CA LEU A 64 6.86 11.00 1.48
C LEU A 64 5.70 10.57 0.56
N LEU A 65 5.81 10.85 -0.75
CA LEU A 65 4.80 10.42 -1.72
C LEU A 65 4.65 8.90 -1.75
N LEU A 66 5.75 8.17 -1.79
CA LEU A 66 5.76 6.71 -1.82
C LEU A 66 5.21 6.08 -0.53
N ASN A 67 5.38 6.74 0.62
CA ASN A 67 4.76 6.33 1.87
C ASN A 67 3.25 6.57 1.88
N ASP A 68 2.76 7.65 1.29
CA ASP A 68 1.32 7.85 1.09
C ASP A 68 0.75 6.76 0.15
N VAL A 69 1.48 6.42 -0.93
CA VAL A 69 1.12 5.28 -1.82
C VAL A 69 1.01 3.98 -1.03
N LYS A 70 2.03 3.65 -0.22
CA LYS A 70 2.02 2.46 0.62
C LYS A 70 0.81 2.45 1.56
N THR A 71 0.58 3.55 2.27
CA THR A 71 -0.46 3.67 3.29
C THR A 71 -1.83 3.40 2.69
N PHE A 72 -2.19 4.12 1.64
CA PHE A 72 -3.51 4.00 1.03
C PHE A 72 -3.69 2.66 0.28
N MET A 73 -2.65 2.15 -0.42
CA MET A 73 -2.76 0.81 -1.00
C MET A 73 -2.95 -0.28 0.07
N SER A 74 -2.26 -0.16 1.22
CA SER A 74 -2.41 -1.10 2.34
C SER A 74 -3.81 -1.03 2.95
N GLU A 75 -4.38 0.17 3.09
CA GLU A 75 -5.78 0.36 3.48
C GLU A 75 -6.73 -0.34 2.51
N GLY A 76 -6.55 -0.15 1.19
CA GLY A 76 -7.33 -0.81 0.15
C GLY A 76 -7.28 -2.34 0.24
N ILE A 77 -6.08 -2.91 0.41
CA ILE A 77 -5.89 -4.35 0.60
C ILE A 77 -6.61 -4.82 1.87
N ALA A 78 -6.48 -4.10 2.98
CA ALA A 78 -7.11 -4.45 4.25
C ALA A 78 -8.65 -4.39 4.17
N ILE A 79 -9.19 -3.38 3.50
CA ILE A 79 -10.64 -3.25 3.24
C ILE A 79 -11.11 -4.44 2.42
N GLN A 80 -10.45 -4.74 1.30
CA GLN A 80 -10.86 -5.85 0.43
C GLN A 80 -10.76 -7.20 1.15
N ARG A 81 -9.70 -7.44 1.93
CA ARG A 81 -9.57 -8.63 2.77
C ARG A 81 -10.75 -8.77 3.72
N ASN A 82 -11.14 -7.69 4.41
CA ASN A 82 -12.28 -7.70 5.31
C ASN A 82 -13.61 -7.97 4.58
N VAL A 83 -13.82 -7.38 3.41
CA VAL A 83 -15.01 -7.62 2.58
C VAL A 83 -15.06 -9.09 2.15
N TYR A 84 -13.95 -9.63 1.65
CA TYR A 84 -13.85 -11.01 1.21
C TYR A 84 -14.11 -11.98 2.36
N LEU A 85 -13.48 -11.78 3.52
CA LEU A 85 -13.72 -12.58 4.71
C LEU A 85 -15.19 -12.55 5.14
N ARG A 86 -15.87 -11.41 5.03
CA ARG A 86 -17.28 -11.28 5.41
C ARG A 86 -18.25 -11.96 4.45
N GLN A 87 -17.95 -11.93 3.16
CA GLN A 87 -18.88 -12.37 2.12
C GLN A 87 -18.63 -13.79 1.62
N CYS A 88 -17.38 -14.26 1.70
CA CYS A 88 -16.95 -15.52 1.09
C CYS A 88 -16.57 -16.61 2.09
N MET A 89 -16.37 -16.30 3.38
CA MET A 89 -16.19 -17.34 4.39
C MET A 89 -17.51 -17.89 4.89
N THR A 90 -17.52 -19.19 5.14
CA THR A 90 -18.58 -19.84 5.92
C THR A 90 -18.54 -19.36 7.38
N SER A 91 -19.67 -19.46 8.08
CA SER A 91 -19.78 -19.04 9.47
C SER A 91 -18.79 -19.77 10.40
N SER A 92 -18.49 -21.05 10.10
CA SER A 92 -17.52 -21.85 10.86
C SER A 92 -16.08 -21.36 10.67
N GLU A 93 -15.68 -21.05 9.44
CA GLU A 93 -14.33 -20.51 9.17
C GLU A 93 -14.11 -19.15 9.86
N MET A 94 -15.17 -18.34 9.98
CA MET A 94 -15.09 -17.06 10.69
C MET A 94 -14.95 -17.23 12.21
N GLU A 95 -15.60 -18.22 12.80
CA GLU A 95 -15.46 -18.56 14.22
C GLU A 95 -14.05 -19.07 14.55
N ASP A 96 -13.47 -19.89 13.68
CA ASP A 96 -12.10 -20.38 13.83
C ASP A 96 -11.08 -19.24 13.80
N ILE A 97 -11.20 -18.31 12.85
CA ILE A 97 -10.32 -17.13 12.79
C ILE A 97 -10.49 -16.25 14.05
N ARG A 98 -11.72 -16.03 14.52
CA ARG A 98 -11.96 -15.26 15.76
C ARG A 98 -11.33 -15.93 16.97
N CYS A 99 -11.40 -17.25 17.08
CA CYS A 99 -10.74 -18.00 18.16
C CYS A 99 -9.22 -17.79 18.13
N VAL A 100 -8.59 -17.88 16.95
CA VAL A 100 -7.15 -17.66 16.80
C VAL A 100 -6.76 -16.23 17.17
N TYR A 101 -7.52 -15.21 16.72
CA TYR A 101 -7.23 -13.81 17.07
C TYR A 101 -7.46 -13.50 18.55
N CYS A 102 -8.46 -14.10 19.20
CA CYS A 102 -8.67 -13.95 20.66
C CYS A 102 -7.58 -14.63 21.50
N GLN A 103 -6.94 -15.68 20.98
CA GLN A 103 -5.84 -16.36 21.67
C GLN A 103 -4.50 -15.59 21.59
N CYS A 104 -4.32 -14.74 20.58
CA CYS A 104 -3.09 -13.94 20.40
C CYS A 104 -3.05 -12.63 21.22
N ILE A 105 -4.05 -12.35 22.07
CA ILE A 105 -4.12 -11.13 22.93
C ILE A 105 -3.70 -11.43 24.40
N PHE A 106 -3.14 -12.61 24.71
CA PHE A 106 -2.55 -12.90 26.02
C PHE A 106 -1.05 -13.17 25.95
#